data_AF-X1S3L9-F1
#
_entry.id   AF-X1S3L9-F1
#
_cell.length_a   1.000
_cell.length_b   1.000
_cell.length_c   1.000
_cell.angle_alpha   90.00
_cell.angle_beta   90.00
_cell.angle_gamma   90.00
#
_symmetry.space_group_name_H-M   'P 1'
#
loop_
_entity.id
_entity.type
_entity.pdbx_description
1 polymer ?
#
loop_
_entity_poly.entity_id
_entity_poly.type
_entity_poly.pdbx_seq_one_letter_code
_entity_poly.pdbx_strand_id
1 'polypeptide(L)'
;RGLLFNDFSPFFITFFSYLGIKTIVSDETNRKIINRGLEIVPAEYCFPIKVAYGHVDNLLKKDVDYIFIPHIANTGEPTRGYKYCVTCLWTQSTPDLMKSAPKLVKEGLNLKNLLSPSLFFDWGLNHIEDQMKKTVAKMGYSTKNVRAALQEGLVNKKKFDKKIEEKTKEAFNSIQEKCKKNEPTFLVMARPYTAYDANVNNDIVNKILDAGYLAIPLEFAPIGSIDISKQMPKMYWIEGQKKLAAIELLNANKNLFGIDITYFACGPDAQINQQMRCRTQKPFLTVEMDEHTGDAGIDTRLQAFFNTVKSYLGIEAKQISKVFNVKLKGLDKIKGKKILFIPPMSKHNHALSAVFNAYKIQSRVLEVSPDETMERARSCTCGLVCTPYLHTTEAMLNFIQKPGFDQEKFAFFQAATDCGPCRLGQYASLESLLFQKKGIDVDIITGGELDSEFNLGMSLLVKVWYGITAVDQLEKMRMHTRPYEVNKGTS
;
A
#
# COMPACT_ATOMS: atom_id res chain seq x y z
N ARG A 1 8.53 -18.96 4.18
CA ARG A 1 9.28 -17.72 4.41
C ARG A 1 8.91 -16.71 3.32
N GLY A 2 7.70 -16.16 3.35
CA GLY A 2 7.28 -15.20 2.34
C GLY A 2 6.21 -14.28 2.90
N LEU A 3 6.14 -13.06 2.37
CA LEU A 3 5.15 -12.06 2.79
C LEU A 3 5.18 -11.87 4.32
N LEU A 4 4.03 -11.74 4.97
CA LEU A 4 3.91 -11.41 6.39
C LEU A 4 4.52 -12.42 7.38
N PHE A 5 5.21 -13.47 6.90
CA PHE A 5 5.96 -14.41 7.72
C PHE A 5 6.96 -13.72 8.66
N ASN A 6 7.81 -12.80 8.17
CA ASN A 6 8.82 -12.16 9.02
C ASN A 6 8.18 -11.34 10.14
N ASP A 7 7.03 -10.72 9.88
CA ASP A 7 6.28 -9.94 10.87
C ASP A 7 5.59 -10.81 11.92
N PHE A 8 4.95 -11.91 11.49
CA PHE A 8 4.08 -12.70 12.37
C PHE A 8 4.66 -14.04 12.83
N SER A 9 5.84 -14.44 12.35
CA SER A 9 6.48 -15.68 12.80
C SER A 9 6.77 -15.71 14.31
N PRO A 10 7.17 -14.61 14.99
CA PRO A 10 7.31 -14.63 16.45
C PRO A 10 5.98 -14.90 17.17
N PHE A 11 4.85 -14.58 16.56
CA PHE A 11 3.52 -14.87 17.09
C PHE A 11 3.10 -16.31 16.80
N PHE A 12 3.07 -16.71 15.52
CA PHE A 12 2.50 -17.99 15.11
C PHE A 12 3.36 -19.20 15.48
N ILE A 13 4.70 -19.10 15.40
CA ILE A 13 5.58 -20.22 15.77
C ILE A 13 5.40 -20.55 17.26
N THR A 14 5.36 -19.53 18.11
CA THR A 14 5.10 -19.69 19.55
C THR A 14 3.70 -20.25 19.80
N PHE A 15 2.68 -19.76 19.11
CA PHE A 15 1.32 -20.27 19.21
C PHE A 15 1.24 -21.78 18.90
N PHE A 16 1.79 -22.22 17.76
CA PHE A 16 1.75 -23.63 17.38
C PHE A 16 2.63 -24.49 18.31
N SER A 17 3.81 -24.00 18.67
CA SER A 17 4.70 -24.69 19.62
C SER A 17 4.04 -24.90 20.99
N TYR A 18 3.27 -23.93 21.48
CA TYR A 18 2.54 -24.05 22.75
C TYR A 18 1.49 -25.17 22.70
N LEU A 19 0.87 -25.39 21.53
CA LEU A 19 -0.09 -26.47 21.31
C LEU A 19 0.58 -27.82 21.00
N GLY A 20 1.91 -27.90 21.03
CA GLY A 20 2.67 -29.10 20.66
C GLY A 20 2.67 -29.39 19.16
N ILE A 21 2.31 -28.41 18.33
CA ILE A 21 2.27 -28.53 16.86
C ILE A 21 3.64 -28.15 16.30
N LYS A 22 4.31 -29.11 15.67
CA LYS A 22 5.61 -28.89 15.02
C LYS A 22 5.45 -27.95 13.83
N THR A 23 6.16 -26.82 13.85
CA THR A 23 6.17 -25.87 12.73
C THR A 23 7.36 -26.14 11.82
N ILE A 24 7.10 -26.36 10.53
CA ILE A 24 8.13 -26.46 9.49
C ILE A 24 8.11 -25.18 8.65
N VAL A 25 9.29 -24.65 8.40
CA VAL A 25 9.47 -23.44 7.60
C VAL A 25 10.11 -23.82 6.27
N SER A 26 9.71 -23.16 5.17
CA SER A 26 10.36 -23.33 3.87
C SER A 26 11.85 -22.96 3.95
N ASP A 27 12.62 -23.46 2.98
CA ASP A 27 14.05 -23.11 2.90
C ASP A 27 14.23 -21.60 2.70
N GLU A 28 15.44 -21.11 2.97
CA GLU A 28 15.80 -19.75 2.60
C GLU A 28 15.63 -19.55 1.09
N THR A 29 15.11 -18.39 0.72
CA THR A 29 14.89 -18.05 -0.69
C THR A 29 16.20 -18.20 -1.45
N ASN A 30 16.13 -18.87 -2.58
CA ASN A 30 17.24 -19.13 -3.47
C ASN A 30 16.72 -19.18 -4.91
N ARG A 31 17.63 -19.22 -5.89
CA ARG A 31 17.28 -19.25 -7.31
C ARG A 31 16.30 -20.38 -7.68
N LYS A 32 16.40 -21.55 -7.05
CA LYS A 32 15.48 -22.66 -7.30
C LYS A 32 14.06 -22.33 -6.85
N ILE A 33 13.89 -21.77 -5.65
CA ILE A 33 12.58 -21.31 -5.15
C ILE A 33 12.01 -20.21 -6.03
N ILE A 34 12.83 -19.22 -6.41
CA ILE A 34 12.41 -18.11 -7.27
C ILE A 34 11.91 -18.64 -8.61
N ASN A 35 12.71 -19.44 -9.31
CA ASN A 35 12.37 -19.98 -10.63
C ASN A 35 11.09 -20.83 -10.57
N ARG A 36 10.93 -21.65 -9.52
CA ARG A 36 9.69 -22.40 -9.31
C ARG A 36 8.49 -21.49 -9.10
N GLY A 37 8.64 -20.40 -8.35
CA GLY A 37 7.60 -19.39 -8.20
C GLY A 37 7.17 -18.78 -9.54
N LEU A 38 8.14 -18.42 -10.40
CA LEU A 38 7.90 -17.88 -11.74
C LEU A 38 7.23 -18.90 -12.67
N GLU A 39 7.59 -20.18 -12.58
CA GLU A 39 6.93 -21.23 -13.35
C GLU A 39 5.46 -21.41 -12.91
N ILE A 40 5.16 -21.25 -11.63
CA ILE A 40 3.86 -21.58 -11.04
C ILE A 40 2.84 -20.45 -11.20
N VAL A 41 3.28 -19.21 -11.07
CA VAL A 41 2.41 -18.03 -10.99
C VAL A 41 1.53 -17.89 -12.25
N PRO A 42 0.20 -17.71 -12.12
CA PRO A 42 -0.70 -17.69 -13.28
C PRO A 42 -0.86 -16.31 -13.92
N ALA A 43 -0.34 -15.25 -13.29
CA ALA A 43 -0.54 -13.86 -13.71
C ALA A 43 0.63 -12.97 -13.24
N GLU A 44 0.66 -11.73 -13.73
CA GLU A 44 1.65 -10.75 -13.32
C GLU A 44 1.33 -10.17 -11.94
N TYR A 45 2.15 -10.53 -10.95
CA TYR A 45 2.14 -9.96 -9.60
C TYR A 45 3.49 -9.35 -9.26
N CYS A 46 3.57 -8.61 -8.14
CA CYS A 46 4.87 -8.15 -7.67
C CYS A 46 5.79 -9.31 -7.29
N PHE A 47 7.09 -9.11 -7.45
CA PHE A 47 8.09 -10.17 -7.26
C PHE A 47 7.98 -10.96 -5.94
N PRO A 48 7.74 -10.33 -4.76
CA PRO A 48 7.56 -11.08 -3.51
C PRO A 48 6.38 -12.07 -3.52
N ILE A 49 5.31 -11.78 -4.28
CA ILE A 49 4.18 -12.71 -4.46
C ILE A 49 4.60 -13.88 -5.34
N LYS A 50 5.32 -13.63 -6.43
CA LYS A 50 5.89 -14.68 -7.30
C LYS A 50 6.77 -15.63 -6.48
N VAL A 51 7.63 -15.08 -5.62
CA VAL A 51 8.50 -15.88 -4.72
C VAL A 51 7.68 -16.68 -3.69
N ALA A 52 6.57 -16.15 -3.19
CA ALA A 52 5.69 -16.88 -2.27
C ALA A 52 5.12 -18.17 -2.88
N TYR A 53 4.82 -18.21 -4.18
CA TYR A 53 4.42 -19.46 -4.86
C TYR A 53 5.51 -20.53 -4.77
N GLY A 54 6.78 -20.14 -4.97
CA GLY A 54 7.91 -21.05 -4.85
C GLY A 54 8.10 -21.59 -3.43
N HIS A 55 7.82 -20.76 -2.41
CA HIS A 55 7.84 -21.22 -1.01
C HIS A 55 6.74 -22.22 -0.69
N VAL A 56 5.56 -22.09 -1.29
CA VAL A 56 4.47 -23.07 -1.13
C VAL A 56 4.84 -24.39 -1.81
N ASP A 57 5.37 -24.38 -3.04
CA ASP A 57 5.91 -25.56 -3.73
C ASP A 57 7.03 -26.24 -2.92
N ASN A 58 7.91 -25.45 -2.29
CA ASN A 58 8.95 -25.98 -1.40
C ASN A 58 8.35 -26.71 -0.18
N LEU A 59 7.30 -26.17 0.45
CA LEU A 59 6.63 -26.81 1.58
C LEU A 59 5.93 -28.10 1.18
N LEU A 60 5.25 -28.13 0.03
CA LEU A 60 4.62 -29.35 -0.50
C LEU A 60 5.64 -30.47 -0.68
N LYS A 61 6.84 -30.14 -1.19
CA LYS A 61 7.94 -31.10 -1.37
C LYS A 61 8.59 -31.60 -0.07
N LYS A 62 8.28 -30.97 1.07
CA LYS A 62 8.71 -31.41 2.40
C LYS A 62 7.70 -32.35 3.07
N ASP A 63 6.64 -32.74 2.36
CA ASP A 63 5.62 -33.68 2.84
C ASP A 63 4.99 -33.26 4.17
N VAL A 64 4.59 -31.98 4.25
CA VAL A 64 3.92 -31.42 5.43
C VAL A 64 2.43 -31.74 5.41
N ASP A 65 1.86 -32.04 6.58
CA ASP A 65 0.42 -32.36 6.71
C ASP A 65 -0.47 -31.17 6.31
N TYR A 66 -0.05 -29.96 6.70
CA TYR A 66 -0.79 -28.72 6.49
C TYR A 66 0.14 -27.57 6.13
N ILE A 67 -0.37 -26.66 5.29
CA ILE A 67 0.27 -25.39 4.96
C ILE A 67 -0.59 -24.26 5.54
N PHE A 68 -0.01 -23.49 6.46
CA PHE A 68 -0.67 -22.37 7.12
C PHE A 68 -0.38 -21.05 6.40
N ILE A 69 -1.40 -20.47 5.77
CA ILE A 69 -1.35 -19.16 5.13
C ILE A 69 -2.61 -18.38 5.54
N PRO A 70 -2.55 -17.51 6.57
CA PRO A 70 -3.72 -16.77 7.04
C PRO A 70 -4.06 -15.59 6.12
N HIS A 71 -5.33 -15.20 6.10
CA HIS A 71 -5.76 -13.91 5.56
C HIS A 71 -5.58 -12.84 6.64
N ILE A 72 -4.48 -12.10 6.63
CA ILE A 72 -4.23 -11.02 7.60
C ILE A 72 -4.61 -9.68 6.97
N ALA A 73 -5.81 -9.19 7.26
CA ALA A 73 -6.33 -7.95 6.68
C ALA A 73 -5.69 -6.69 7.29
N ASN A 74 -5.48 -6.69 8.61
CA ASN A 74 -4.93 -5.57 9.37
C ASN A 74 -4.06 -6.07 10.52
N THR A 75 -3.23 -5.18 11.05
CA THR A 75 -2.32 -5.48 12.17
C THR A 75 -2.92 -5.12 13.54
N GLY A 76 -4.05 -4.41 13.58
CA GLY A 76 -4.70 -3.91 14.80
C GLY A 76 -4.00 -2.72 15.46
N GLU A 77 -2.81 -2.35 15.00
CA GLU A 77 -1.98 -1.29 15.59
C GLU A 77 -1.56 -0.28 14.51
N PRO A 78 -2.34 0.79 14.27
CA PRO A 78 -1.96 1.86 13.36
C PRO A 78 -0.86 2.75 13.95
N THR A 79 -0.15 3.43 13.05
CA THR A 79 0.87 4.40 13.47
C THR A 79 0.17 5.68 13.95
N ARG A 80 0.35 6.02 15.22
CA ARG A 80 -0.06 7.32 15.79
C ARG A 80 -1.52 7.70 15.49
N GLY A 81 -1.76 8.86 14.88
CA GLY A 81 -3.10 9.41 14.65
C GLY A 81 -3.89 8.75 13.52
N TYR A 82 -3.36 7.71 12.88
CA TYR A 82 -4.13 6.95 11.88
C TYR A 82 -5.19 6.05 12.52
N LYS A 83 -6.35 5.95 11.87
CA LYS A 83 -7.49 5.14 12.33
C LYS A 83 -7.41 3.67 11.89
N TYR A 84 -6.80 3.40 10.73
CA TYR A 84 -6.77 2.08 10.10
C TYR A 84 -5.33 1.64 9.80
N CYS A 85 -5.07 0.33 9.77
CA CYS A 85 -3.74 -0.27 9.50
C CYS A 85 -3.85 -1.58 8.73
N VAL A 86 -4.24 -1.50 7.46
CA VAL A 86 -4.42 -2.67 6.61
C VAL A 86 -3.12 -3.07 5.90
N THR A 87 -2.97 -4.36 5.63
CA THR A 87 -1.89 -4.90 4.79
C THR A 87 -2.21 -4.70 3.30
N CYS A 88 -1.32 -5.07 2.37
CA CYS A 88 -1.64 -4.93 0.95
C CYS A 88 -2.63 -6.01 0.49
N LEU A 89 -3.44 -5.71 -0.53
CA LEU A 89 -4.46 -6.66 -1.02
C LEU A 89 -3.85 -8.00 -1.43
N TRP A 90 -2.67 -8.01 -2.05
CA TRP A 90 -1.99 -9.26 -2.42
C TRP A 90 -1.60 -10.11 -1.23
N THR A 91 -1.13 -9.51 -0.13
CA THR A 91 -0.85 -10.27 1.10
C THR A 91 -2.14 -10.83 1.72
N GLN A 92 -3.23 -10.05 1.70
CA GLN A 92 -4.53 -10.49 2.23
C GLN A 92 -5.12 -11.66 1.45
N SER A 93 -5.00 -11.63 0.13
CA SER A 93 -5.57 -12.64 -0.77
C SER A 93 -4.60 -13.79 -1.07
N THR A 94 -3.40 -13.81 -0.48
CA THR A 94 -2.40 -14.88 -0.71
C THR A 94 -3.01 -16.28 -0.68
N PRO A 95 -3.83 -16.66 0.31
CA PRO A 95 -4.37 -18.03 0.34
C PRO A 95 -5.27 -18.33 -0.87
N ASP A 96 -6.02 -17.34 -1.36
CA ASP A 96 -6.86 -17.47 -2.55
C ASP A 96 -6.03 -17.50 -3.85
N LEU A 97 -4.95 -16.75 -3.89
CA LEU A 97 -3.99 -16.78 -4.99
C LEU A 97 -3.33 -18.16 -5.09
N MET A 98 -2.84 -18.70 -3.98
CA MET A 98 -2.19 -20.01 -3.96
C MET A 98 -3.15 -21.14 -4.33
N LYS A 99 -4.38 -21.14 -3.79
CA LYS A 99 -5.37 -22.19 -4.08
C LYS A 99 -5.90 -22.14 -5.52
N SER A 100 -5.85 -20.99 -6.19
CA SER A 100 -6.33 -20.83 -7.56
C SER A 100 -5.26 -21.14 -8.62
N ALA A 101 -4.00 -21.32 -8.24
CA ALA A 101 -2.94 -21.68 -9.18
C ALA A 101 -3.00 -23.18 -9.55
N PRO A 102 -3.28 -23.53 -10.83
CA PRO A 102 -3.45 -24.92 -11.24
C PRO A 102 -2.21 -25.80 -10.99
N LYS A 103 -1.02 -25.21 -11.10
CA LYS A 103 0.24 -25.92 -10.84
C LYS A 103 0.38 -26.30 -9.37
N LEU A 104 0.05 -25.43 -8.40
CA LEU A 104 0.08 -25.78 -6.98
C LEU A 104 -0.96 -26.85 -6.64
N VAL A 105 -2.14 -26.79 -7.25
CA VAL A 105 -3.17 -27.83 -7.08
C VAL A 105 -2.67 -29.19 -7.56
N LYS A 106 -2.00 -29.22 -8.71
CA LYS A 106 -1.38 -30.43 -9.26
C LYS A 106 -0.25 -30.98 -8.37
N GLU A 107 0.53 -30.10 -7.73
CA GLU A 107 1.60 -30.44 -6.77
C GLU A 107 1.04 -30.86 -5.39
N GLY A 108 -0.29 -30.89 -5.21
CA GLY A 108 -0.96 -31.44 -4.03
C GLY A 108 -1.60 -30.42 -3.09
N LEU A 109 -1.57 -29.11 -3.41
CA LEU A 109 -2.28 -28.10 -2.62
C LEU A 109 -3.80 -28.25 -2.79
N ASN A 110 -4.53 -28.34 -1.69
CA ASN A 110 -5.99 -28.48 -1.73
C ASN A 110 -6.65 -27.89 -0.47
N LEU A 111 -7.98 -27.84 -0.45
CA LEU A 111 -8.73 -27.26 0.67
C LEU A 111 -8.58 -28.04 1.98
N LYS A 112 -8.09 -29.30 1.97
CA LYS A 112 -7.90 -30.08 3.19
C LYS A 112 -6.58 -29.71 3.89
N ASN A 113 -5.50 -29.58 3.14
CA ASN A 113 -4.17 -29.27 3.68
C ASN A 113 -3.87 -27.76 3.79
N LEU A 114 -4.60 -26.89 3.09
CA LEU A 114 -4.46 -25.44 3.25
C LEU A 114 -5.27 -24.93 4.46
N LEU A 115 -4.59 -24.25 5.39
CA LEU A 115 -5.16 -23.61 6.58
C LEU A 115 -5.10 -22.08 6.44
N SER A 116 -6.28 -21.46 6.29
CA SER A 116 -6.39 -20.03 5.96
C SER A 116 -7.41 -19.30 6.83
N PRO A 117 -7.15 -19.13 8.15
CA PRO A 117 -8.06 -18.35 8.98
C PRO A 117 -8.08 -16.88 8.54
N SER A 118 -9.26 -16.26 8.69
CA SER A 118 -9.43 -14.83 8.44
C SER A 118 -9.13 -14.04 9.70
N LEU A 119 -8.00 -13.33 9.73
CA LEU A 119 -7.49 -12.66 10.92
C LEU A 119 -7.63 -11.13 10.78
N PHE A 120 -8.62 -10.59 11.47
CA PHE A 120 -8.84 -9.15 11.65
C PHE A 120 -8.46 -8.77 13.08
N PHE A 121 -7.21 -8.30 13.28
CA PHE A 121 -6.68 -8.03 14.61
C PHE A 121 -7.38 -6.87 15.31
N ASP A 122 -7.87 -5.89 14.55
CA ASP A 122 -8.71 -4.78 15.02
C ASP A 122 -10.09 -5.21 15.57
N TRP A 123 -10.56 -6.43 15.25
CA TRP A 123 -11.79 -7.00 15.82
C TRP A 123 -11.55 -7.68 17.18
N GLY A 124 -10.31 -7.68 17.65
CA GLY A 124 -9.92 -8.10 18.98
C GLY A 124 -9.69 -9.60 19.14
N LEU A 125 -9.16 -9.98 20.31
CA LEU A 125 -8.66 -11.33 20.58
C LEU A 125 -9.74 -12.43 20.47
N ASN A 126 -11.00 -12.12 20.77
CA ASN A 126 -12.09 -13.11 20.69
C ASN A 126 -12.35 -13.55 19.24
N HIS A 127 -12.25 -12.62 18.28
CA HIS A 127 -12.37 -12.94 16.86
C HIS A 127 -11.20 -13.84 16.41
N ILE A 128 -9.97 -13.48 16.79
CA ILE A 128 -8.78 -14.29 16.49
C ILE A 128 -8.89 -15.69 17.11
N GLU A 129 -9.39 -15.79 18.35
CA GLU A 129 -9.62 -17.06 19.04
C GLU A 129 -10.62 -17.96 18.30
N ASP A 130 -11.76 -17.43 17.85
CA ASP A 130 -12.74 -18.20 17.06
C ASP A 130 -12.11 -18.79 15.79
N GLN A 131 -11.36 -17.97 15.05
CA GLN A 131 -10.74 -18.37 13.77
C GLN A 131 -9.62 -19.40 13.98
N MET A 132 -8.83 -19.23 15.04
CA MET A 132 -7.76 -20.18 15.38
C MET A 132 -8.30 -21.47 15.99
N LYS A 133 -9.42 -21.45 16.74
CA LYS A 133 -10.10 -22.68 17.18
C LYS A 133 -10.55 -23.52 16.00
N LYS A 134 -11.15 -22.91 14.97
CA LYS A 134 -11.54 -23.59 13.72
C LYS A 134 -10.33 -24.20 13.02
N THR A 135 -9.23 -23.47 12.97
CA THR A 135 -7.97 -23.92 12.36
C THR A 135 -7.38 -25.14 13.10
N VAL A 136 -7.28 -25.06 14.43
CA VAL A 136 -6.73 -26.12 15.28
C VAL A 136 -7.62 -27.37 15.25
N ALA A 137 -8.94 -27.19 15.29
CA ALA A 137 -9.89 -28.30 15.19
C ALA A 137 -9.78 -29.04 13.83
N LYS A 138 -9.55 -28.29 12.73
CA LYS A 138 -9.33 -28.88 11.39
C LYS A 138 -8.08 -29.76 11.32
N MET A 139 -7.08 -29.49 12.16
CA MET A 139 -5.88 -30.32 12.30
C MET A 139 -6.09 -31.53 13.23
N GLY A 140 -7.27 -31.67 13.85
CA GLY A 140 -7.56 -32.75 14.81
C GLY A 140 -7.01 -32.50 16.23
N TYR A 141 -6.54 -31.30 16.56
CA TYR A 141 -5.99 -30.96 17.87
C TYR A 141 -7.06 -30.38 18.81
N SER A 142 -6.84 -30.52 20.12
CA SER A 142 -7.74 -29.96 21.14
C SER A 142 -7.75 -28.43 21.12
N THR A 143 -8.95 -27.84 21.17
CA THR A 143 -9.14 -26.38 21.15
C THR A 143 -9.11 -25.74 22.54
N LYS A 144 -9.01 -26.54 23.62
CA LYS A 144 -9.07 -26.08 25.02
C LYS A 144 -8.01 -25.04 25.36
N ASN A 145 -6.80 -25.20 24.83
CA ASN A 145 -5.65 -24.35 25.15
C ASN A 145 -5.40 -23.23 24.11
N VAL A 146 -6.29 -23.04 23.14
CA VAL A 146 -6.10 -22.04 22.06
C VAL A 146 -5.95 -20.63 22.63
N ARG A 147 -6.78 -20.23 23.61
CA ARG A 147 -6.69 -18.89 24.20
C ARG A 147 -5.35 -18.65 24.90
N ALA A 148 -4.87 -19.65 25.66
CA ALA A 148 -3.57 -19.57 26.32
C ALA A 148 -2.41 -19.51 25.31
N ALA A 149 -2.48 -20.32 24.24
CA ALA A 149 -1.51 -20.29 23.15
C ALA A 149 -1.46 -18.92 22.44
N LEU A 150 -2.62 -18.29 22.21
CA LEU A 150 -2.70 -16.95 21.62
C LEU A 150 -2.06 -15.91 22.52
N GLN A 151 -2.34 -15.97 23.83
CA GLN A 151 -1.73 -15.06 24.80
C GLN A 151 -0.21 -15.22 24.84
N GLU A 152 0.30 -16.45 24.83
CA GLU A 152 1.75 -16.71 24.78
C GLU A 152 2.38 -16.16 23.50
N GLY A 153 1.73 -16.37 22.35
CA GLY A 153 2.15 -15.79 21.08
C GLY A 153 2.20 -14.26 21.12
N LEU A 154 1.17 -13.60 21.67
CA LEU A 154 1.14 -12.14 21.81
C LEU A 154 2.24 -11.62 22.73
N VAL A 155 2.50 -12.31 23.85
CA VAL A 155 3.59 -11.98 24.78
C VAL A 155 4.93 -12.10 24.07
N ASN A 156 5.17 -13.16 23.30
CA ASN A 156 6.42 -13.33 22.56
C ASN A 156 6.60 -12.26 21.47
N LYS A 157 5.53 -11.94 20.72
CA LYS A 157 5.57 -10.85 19.74
C LYS A 157 5.92 -9.50 20.37
N LYS A 158 5.31 -9.16 21.51
CA LYS A 158 5.63 -7.93 22.25
C LYS A 158 7.08 -7.91 22.74
N LYS A 159 7.61 -9.04 23.22
CA LYS A 159 9.03 -9.16 23.60
C LYS A 159 9.95 -8.94 22.40
N PHE A 160 9.62 -9.52 21.25
CA PHE A 160 10.36 -9.32 20.01
C PHE A 160 10.35 -7.85 19.58
N ASP A 161 9.18 -7.21 19.56
CA ASP A 161 9.03 -5.79 19.18
C ASP A 161 9.80 -4.86 20.11
N LYS A 162 9.76 -5.12 21.43
CA LYS A 162 10.53 -4.36 22.41
C LYS A 162 12.04 -4.49 22.16
N LYS A 163 12.53 -5.69 21.81
CA LYS A 163 13.93 -5.91 21.49
C LYS A 163 14.34 -5.16 20.22
N ILE A 164 13.46 -5.09 19.21
CA ILE A 164 13.67 -4.25 18.03
C ILE A 164 13.76 -2.78 18.45
N GLU A 165 12.84 -2.28 19.28
CA GLU A 165 12.87 -0.89 19.77
C GLU A 165 14.16 -0.55 20.55
N GLU A 166 14.62 -1.46 21.41
CA GLU A 166 15.88 -1.31 22.14
C GLU A 166 17.07 -1.24 21.17
N LYS A 167 17.13 -2.14 20.18
CA LYS A 167 18.16 -2.14 19.14
C LYS A 167 18.10 -0.92 18.24
N THR A 168 16.91 -0.41 17.95
CA THR A 168 16.67 0.86 17.25
C THR A 168 17.32 2.01 17.99
N LYS A 169 17.10 2.12 19.31
CA LYS A 169 17.71 3.18 20.14
C LYS A 169 19.24 3.07 20.15
N GLU A 170 19.77 1.87 20.35
CA GLU A 170 21.22 1.63 20.32
C GLU A 170 21.84 2.02 18.97
N ALA A 171 21.26 1.54 17.86
CA ALA A 171 21.74 1.84 16.52
C ALA A 171 21.66 3.34 16.23
N PHE A 172 20.51 3.96 16.50
CA PHE A 172 20.28 5.38 16.20
C PHE A 172 21.12 6.34 17.07
N ASN A 173 21.32 6.04 18.35
CA ASN A 173 22.25 6.79 19.19
C ASN A 173 23.69 6.66 18.65
N SER A 174 24.09 5.45 18.26
CA SER A 174 25.41 5.24 17.66
C SER A 174 25.58 6.00 16.36
N ILE A 175 24.52 6.22 15.57
CA ILE A 175 24.56 7.06 14.37
C ILE A 175 24.79 8.52 14.74
N GLN A 176 24.09 9.04 15.75
CA GLN A 176 24.30 10.41 16.22
C GLN A 176 25.72 10.63 16.74
N GLU A 177 26.30 9.65 17.43
CA GLU A 177 27.67 9.71 17.97
C GLU A 177 28.76 9.48 16.92
N LYS A 178 28.58 8.50 16.03
CA LYS A 178 29.57 8.08 15.02
C LYS A 178 29.51 8.87 13.73
N CYS A 179 28.44 9.62 13.47
CA CYS A 179 28.41 10.58 12.37
C CYS A 179 29.46 11.66 12.64
N LYS A 180 30.72 11.39 12.24
CA LYS A 180 31.68 12.42 11.89
C LYS A 180 30.94 13.43 11.03
N LYS A 181 31.14 14.72 11.28
CA LYS A 181 30.22 15.83 10.91
C LYS A 181 29.67 15.86 9.46
N ASN A 182 30.11 15.04 8.51
CA ASN A 182 29.63 15.00 7.11
C ASN A 182 29.56 13.60 6.44
N GLU A 183 29.55 12.48 7.16
CA GLU A 183 29.41 11.14 6.52
C GLU A 183 27.92 10.75 6.32
N PRO A 184 27.50 10.32 5.11
CA PRO A 184 26.13 9.92 4.87
C PRO A 184 25.81 8.54 5.47
N THR A 185 24.62 8.44 6.05
CA THR A 185 24.02 7.18 6.51
C THR A 185 22.75 6.91 5.71
N PHE A 186 22.48 5.65 5.38
CA PHE A 186 21.34 5.28 4.54
C PHE A 186 20.27 4.50 5.30
N LEU A 187 19.04 5.00 5.27
CA LEU A 187 17.85 4.28 5.71
C LEU A 187 17.28 3.49 4.54
N VAL A 188 17.30 2.16 4.66
CA VAL A 188 16.75 1.23 3.68
C VAL A 188 15.27 1.00 3.98
N MET A 189 14.42 1.59 3.15
CA MET A 189 12.97 1.57 3.28
C MET A 189 12.40 0.43 2.44
N ALA A 190 12.32 -0.74 3.04
CA ALA A 190 11.76 -1.94 2.44
C ALA A 190 10.69 -2.53 3.35
N ARG A 191 9.85 -3.42 2.80
CA ARG A 191 8.88 -4.16 3.63
C ARG A 191 9.63 -5.28 4.37
N PRO A 192 9.25 -5.68 5.58
CA PRO A 192 9.94 -6.72 6.35
C PRO A 192 10.19 -8.02 5.56
N TYR A 193 9.24 -8.38 4.70
CA TYR A 193 9.32 -9.60 3.89
C TYR A 193 10.20 -9.51 2.64
N THR A 194 10.81 -8.36 2.42
CA THR A 194 11.80 -8.12 1.37
C THR A 194 13.11 -7.61 1.96
N ALA A 195 13.06 -6.79 3.01
CA ALA A 195 14.22 -6.26 3.72
C ALA A 195 15.18 -7.36 4.20
N TYR A 196 14.64 -8.47 4.69
CA TYR A 196 15.41 -9.57 5.29
C TYR A 196 15.59 -10.77 4.36
N ASP A 197 15.44 -10.58 3.04
CA ASP A 197 15.63 -11.62 2.04
C ASP A 197 16.56 -11.12 0.93
N ALA A 198 17.84 -11.51 1.04
CA ALA A 198 18.90 -11.08 0.12
C ALA A 198 18.62 -11.44 -1.34
N ASN A 199 17.91 -12.55 -1.59
CA ASN A 199 17.56 -12.97 -2.95
C ASN A 199 16.36 -12.18 -3.51
N VAL A 200 15.56 -11.54 -2.65
CA VAL A 200 14.41 -10.71 -3.06
C VAL A 200 14.77 -9.23 -3.16
N ASN A 201 15.72 -8.75 -2.35
CA ASN A 201 16.16 -7.36 -2.36
C ASN A 201 17.50 -7.12 -3.05
N ASN A 202 18.06 -8.14 -3.71
CA ASN A 202 19.34 -8.06 -4.40
C ASN A 202 20.51 -7.68 -3.48
N ASP A 203 20.45 -8.14 -2.23
CA ASP A 203 21.41 -7.93 -1.16
C ASP A 203 21.82 -6.46 -0.92
N ILE A 204 20.88 -5.54 -1.14
CA ILE A 204 21.17 -4.09 -1.18
C ILE A 204 21.81 -3.57 0.12
N VAL A 205 21.49 -4.17 1.26
CA VAL A 205 22.02 -3.76 2.57
C VAL A 205 23.52 -4.02 2.62
N ASN A 206 23.96 -5.22 2.24
CA ASN A 206 25.38 -5.55 2.20
C ASN A 206 26.11 -4.71 1.15
N LYS A 207 25.51 -4.46 -0.02
CA LYS A 207 26.09 -3.57 -1.04
C LYS A 207 26.37 -2.15 -0.53
N ILE A 208 25.51 -1.62 0.34
CA ILE A 208 25.72 -0.31 0.97
C ILE A 208 26.88 -0.39 2.00
N LEU A 209 26.94 -1.47 2.78
CA LEU A 209 28.00 -1.72 3.76
C LEU A 209 29.37 -1.89 3.09
N ASP A 210 29.44 -2.66 1.99
CA ASP A 210 30.65 -2.89 1.18
C ASP A 210 31.15 -1.60 0.53
N ALA A 211 30.25 -0.67 0.21
CA ALA A 211 30.59 0.68 -0.25
C ALA A 211 31.11 1.59 0.87
N GLY A 212 31.19 1.10 2.12
CA GLY A 212 31.73 1.81 3.28
C GLY A 212 30.73 2.71 3.99
N TYR A 213 29.43 2.56 3.73
CA TYR A 213 28.39 3.37 4.38
C TYR A 213 27.55 2.55 5.35
N LEU A 214 27.03 3.22 6.37
CA LEU A 214 26.09 2.60 7.29
C LEU A 214 24.70 2.47 6.63
N ALA A 215 24.14 1.27 6.67
CA ALA A 215 22.78 0.95 6.23
C ALA A 215 21.91 0.59 7.44
N ILE A 216 20.72 1.20 7.54
CA ILE A 216 19.76 0.98 8.61
C ILE A 216 18.46 0.49 7.97
N PRO A 217 17.97 -0.71 8.31
CA PRO A 217 16.62 -1.13 7.93
C PRO A 217 15.53 -0.24 8.56
N LEU A 218 14.40 -0.07 7.87
CA LEU A 218 13.27 0.74 8.34
C LEU A 218 12.76 0.35 9.74
N GLU A 219 12.77 -0.93 10.06
CA GLU A 219 12.33 -1.43 11.38
C GLU A 219 13.22 -0.93 12.53
N PHE A 220 14.48 -0.57 12.21
CA PHE A 220 15.43 0.00 13.17
C PHE A 220 15.44 1.53 13.19
N ALA A 221 14.43 2.18 12.61
CA ALA A 221 14.29 3.63 12.65
C ALA A 221 13.33 4.07 13.77
N PRO A 222 13.64 5.16 14.50
CA PRO A 222 12.77 5.70 15.56
C PRO A 222 11.59 6.49 14.98
N ILE A 223 10.84 5.89 14.05
CA ILE A 223 9.65 6.49 13.41
C ILE A 223 8.41 6.41 14.29
N GLY A 224 8.46 5.58 15.34
CA GLY A 224 7.33 5.31 16.21
C GLY A 224 6.75 6.56 16.86
N SER A 225 7.52 7.66 17.03
CA SER A 225 7.07 8.94 17.61
C SER A 225 6.56 9.97 16.60
N ILE A 226 6.70 9.72 15.31
CA ILE A 226 6.38 10.68 14.25
C ILE A 226 4.92 10.50 13.84
N ASP A 227 4.11 11.52 14.06
CA ASP A 227 2.72 11.55 13.58
C ASP A 227 2.59 12.44 12.35
N ILE A 228 2.32 11.82 11.21
CA ILE A 228 2.09 12.49 9.91
C ILE A 228 0.62 12.40 9.46
N SER A 229 -0.27 11.87 10.31
CA SER A 229 -1.66 11.58 9.93
C SER A 229 -2.47 12.83 9.56
N LYS A 230 -2.12 14.00 10.11
CA LYS A 230 -2.77 15.29 9.77
C LYS A 230 -2.32 15.84 8.43
N GLN A 231 -1.04 15.69 8.11
CA GLN A 231 -0.43 16.19 6.87
C GLN A 231 -0.71 15.23 5.70
N MET A 232 -0.81 13.94 5.99
CA MET A 232 -1.02 12.84 5.05
C MET A 232 -2.17 11.93 5.52
N PRO A 233 -3.40 12.45 5.62
CA PRO A 233 -4.57 11.67 6.00
C PRO A 233 -4.89 10.55 5.01
N LYS A 234 -5.78 9.66 5.44
CA LYS A 234 -6.29 8.52 4.66
C LYS A 234 -5.24 7.48 4.24
N MET A 235 -4.00 7.55 4.71
CA MET A 235 -3.03 6.47 4.53
C MET A 235 -3.37 5.30 5.46
N TYR A 236 -4.18 4.35 4.98
CA TYR A 236 -4.59 3.17 5.76
C TYR A 236 -3.61 1.99 5.65
N TRP A 237 -2.66 2.00 4.70
CA TRP A 237 -1.66 0.93 4.60
C TRP A 237 -0.57 1.11 5.65
N ILE A 238 -0.38 0.13 6.52
CA ILE A 238 0.62 0.22 7.61
C ILE A 238 2.03 0.54 7.09
N GLU A 239 2.44 -0.07 5.98
CA GLU A 239 3.75 0.19 5.37
C GLU A 239 3.84 1.60 4.76
N GLY A 240 2.74 2.15 4.27
CA GLY A 240 2.69 3.54 3.82
C GLY A 240 2.85 4.52 4.97
N GLN A 241 2.21 4.25 6.12
CA GLN A 241 2.35 5.06 7.33
C GLN A 241 3.80 5.09 7.81
N LYS A 242 4.45 3.92 7.90
CA LYS A 242 5.85 3.80 8.31
C LYS A 242 6.79 4.53 7.34
N LYS A 243 6.62 4.33 6.03
CA LYS A 243 7.44 4.97 5.01
C LYS A 243 7.29 6.49 5.01
N LEU A 244 6.08 7.02 5.17
CA LEU A 244 5.85 8.46 5.27
C LEU A 244 6.45 9.08 6.54
N ALA A 245 6.32 8.40 7.69
CA ALA A 245 6.97 8.81 8.93
C ALA A 245 8.51 8.80 8.79
N ALA A 246 9.06 7.82 8.07
CA ALA A 246 10.48 7.77 7.76
C ALA A 246 10.93 8.97 6.92
N ILE A 247 10.15 9.43 5.93
CA ILE A 247 10.50 10.65 5.17
C ILE A 247 10.66 11.88 6.09
N GLU A 248 9.81 12.05 7.10
CA GLU A 248 9.97 13.15 8.08
C GLU A 248 11.24 12.98 8.91
N LEU A 249 11.55 11.74 9.33
CA LEU A 249 12.81 11.44 10.00
C LEU A 249 14.01 11.80 9.12
N LEU A 250 13.97 11.45 7.82
CA LEU A 250 15.00 11.84 6.87
C LEU A 250 15.11 13.37 6.85
N ASN A 251 14.01 14.09 6.59
CA ASN A 251 14.03 15.55 6.47
C ASN A 251 14.59 16.25 7.72
N ALA A 252 14.36 15.71 8.91
CA ALA A 252 14.87 16.25 10.18
C ALA A 252 16.38 16.00 10.43
N ASN A 253 17.00 15.06 9.71
CA ASN A 253 18.39 14.65 9.97
C ASN A 253 19.30 14.93 8.77
N LYS A 254 20.25 15.87 8.87
CA LYS A 254 21.11 16.31 7.75
C LYS A 254 21.80 15.15 6.99
N ASN A 255 22.37 14.20 7.73
CA ASN A 255 23.24 13.15 7.17
C ASN A 255 22.52 11.82 6.85
N LEU A 256 21.20 11.73 7.09
CA LEU A 256 20.44 10.47 6.93
C LEU A 256 19.66 10.45 5.61
N PHE A 257 20.05 9.66 4.63
CA PHE A 257 19.41 9.60 3.31
C PHE A 257 18.57 8.33 3.15
N GLY A 258 17.56 8.36 2.27
CA GLY A 258 16.66 7.22 2.07
C GLY A 258 16.93 6.47 0.78
N ILE A 259 16.88 5.14 0.87
CA ILE A 259 16.84 4.21 -0.26
C ILE A 259 15.59 3.36 -0.11
N ASP A 260 14.56 3.63 -0.90
CA ASP A 260 13.32 2.87 -0.94
C ASP A 260 13.43 1.71 -1.93
N ILE A 261 13.05 0.52 -1.47
CA ILE A 261 12.93 -0.67 -2.33
C ILE A 261 11.46 -0.89 -2.62
N THR A 262 11.16 -0.97 -3.91
CA THR A 262 9.84 -1.35 -4.40
C THR A 262 9.96 -2.36 -5.53
N TYR A 263 8.83 -2.88 -5.97
CA TYR A 263 8.78 -3.93 -6.96
C TYR A 263 7.83 -3.57 -8.08
N PHE A 264 8.17 -3.99 -9.30
CA PHE A 264 7.27 -3.92 -10.42
C PHE A 264 5.90 -4.52 -10.04
N ALA A 265 4.82 -3.92 -10.53
CA ALA A 265 3.44 -4.27 -10.19
C ALA A 265 3.06 -4.15 -8.69
N CYS A 266 3.87 -3.48 -7.85
CA CYS A 266 3.50 -3.19 -6.46
C CYS A 266 2.48 -2.05 -6.39
N GLY A 267 1.22 -2.43 -6.15
CA GLY A 267 0.11 -1.49 -6.20
C GLY A 267 0.13 -0.35 -5.18
N PRO A 268 0.21 -0.65 -3.87
CA PRO A 268 0.30 0.39 -2.84
C PRO A 268 1.52 1.29 -3.03
N ASP A 269 2.68 0.72 -3.36
CA ASP A 269 3.92 1.50 -3.47
C ASP A 269 3.89 2.46 -4.66
N ALA A 270 3.20 2.14 -5.76
CA ALA A 270 2.96 3.10 -6.84
C ALA A 270 2.28 4.40 -6.35
N GLN A 271 1.50 4.33 -5.26
CA GLN A 271 0.87 5.49 -4.62
C GLN A 271 1.77 6.10 -3.53
N ILE A 272 2.31 5.26 -2.63
CA ILE A 272 3.16 5.69 -1.52
C ILE A 272 4.41 6.42 -2.04
N ASN A 273 5.02 5.93 -3.12
CA ASN A 273 6.23 6.53 -3.70
C ASN A 273 5.98 7.94 -4.22
N GLN A 274 4.81 8.18 -4.82
CA GLN A 274 4.42 9.52 -5.28
C GLN A 274 4.26 10.47 -4.08
N GLN A 275 3.65 10.00 -3.00
CA GLN A 275 3.52 10.77 -1.75
C GLN A 275 4.87 11.07 -1.09
N MET A 276 5.76 10.08 -1.00
CA MET A 276 7.12 10.27 -0.48
C MET A 276 7.90 11.31 -1.30
N ARG A 277 7.82 11.25 -2.64
CA ARG A 277 8.47 12.21 -3.54
C ARG A 277 7.97 13.65 -3.33
N CYS A 278 6.70 13.84 -3.00
CA CYS A 278 6.13 15.17 -2.71
C CYS A 278 6.54 15.74 -1.34
N ARG A 279 7.17 14.93 -0.47
CA ARG A 279 7.58 15.35 0.87
C ARG A 279 9.08 15.34 1.08
N THR A 280 9.83 14.59 0.29
CA THR A 280 11.27 14.47 0.44
C THR A 280 11.97 15.78 0.07
N GLN A 281 12.85 16.28 0.95
CA GLN A 281 13.55 17.56 0.79
C GLN A 281 15.01 17.48 0.32
N LYS A 282 15.51 16.26 0.08
CA LYS A 282 16.90 15.96 -0.21
C LYS A 282 17.03 14.73 -1.12
N PRO A 283 18.23 14.39 -1.61
CA PRO A 283 18.41 13.20 -2.43
C PRO A 283 17.79 11.95 -1.78
N PHE A 284 17.01 11.23 -2.58
CA PHE A 284 16.32 10.01 -2.19
C PHE A 284 16.25 9.09 -3.39
N LEU A 285 16.61 7.82 -3.18
CA LEU A 285 16.61 6.82 -4.22
C LEU A 285 15.39 5.90 -4.05
N THR A 286 14.64 5.70 -5.13
CA THR A 286 13.69 4.59 -5.23
C THR A 286 14.27 3.57 -6.21
N VAL A 287 14.45 2.35 -5.74
CA VAL A 287 14.89 1.21 -6.53
C VAL A 287 13.70 0.31 -6.79
N GLU A 288 13.20 0.32 -8.03
CA GLU A 288 12.21 -0.65 -8.49
C GLU A 288 12.92 -1.89 -9.03
N MET A 289 12.54 -3.05 -8.50
CA MET A 289 13.09 -4.37 -8.84
C MET A 289 12.01 -5.30 -9.42
N ASP A 290 12.44 -6.28 -10.18
CA ASP A 290 11.65 -7.38 -10.72
C ASP A 290 12.48 -8.69 -10.72
N GLU A 291 11.91 -9.78 -11.22
CA GLU A 291 12.59 -11.07 -11.33
C GLU A 291 13.80 -11.09 -12.29
N HIS A 292 13.97 -10.07 -13.12
CA HIS A 292 15.04 -9.95 -14.12
C HIS A 292 16.13 -8.97 -13.70
N THR A 293 15.98 -8.34 -12.54
CA THR A 293 16.90 -7.33 -12.06
C THR A 293 18.26 -7.96 -11.76
N GLY A 294 19.26 -7.58 -12.56
CA GLY A 294 20.65 -8.02 -12.39
C GLY A 294 21.44 -7.14 -11.42
N ASP A 295 22.46 -7.72 -10.79
CA ASP A 295 23.30 -7.07 -9.77
C ASP A 295 23.94 -5.77 -10.26
N ALA A 296 24.55 -5.78 -11.44
CA ALA A 296 25.27 -4.62 -11.98
C ALA A 296 24.39 -3.37 -12.14
N GLY A 297 23.10 -3.56 -12.43
CA GLY A 297 22.13 -2.46 -12.56
C GLY A 297 21.85 -1.78 -11.22
N ILE A 298 21.77 -2.56 -10.14
CA ILE A 298 21.59 -2.03 -8.78
C ILE A 298 22.86 -1.33 -8.30
N ASP A 299 24.03 -1.93 -8.52
CA ASP A 299 25.31 -1.39 -8.07
C ASP A 299 25.58 -0.01 -8.70
N THR A 300 25.33 0.12 -10.00
CA THR A 300 25.49 1.39 -10.73
C THR A 300 24.55 2.47 -10.19
N ARG A 301 23.29 2.13 -9.90
CA ARG A 301 22.30 3.07 -9.33
C ARG A 301 22.70 3.50 -7.93
N LEU A 302 23.19 2.59 -7.10
CA LEU A 302 23.70 2.90 -5.75
C LEU A 302 24.93 3.81 -5.82
N GLN A 303 25.91 3.48 -6.65
CA GLN A 303 27.12 4.31 -6.82
C GLN A 303 26.78 5.72 -7.30
N ALA A 304 25.90 5.86 -8.29
CA ALA A 304 25.44 7.16 -8.76
C ALA A 304 24.72 7.95 -7.66
N PHE A 305 23.91 7.27 -6.84
CA PHE A 305 23.24 7.89 -5.72
C PHE A 305 24.20 8.35 -4.62
N PHE A 306 25.19 7.53 -4.27
CA PHE A 306 26.23 7.89 -3.29
C PHE A 306 27.02 9.13 -3.74
N ASN A 307 27.34 9.23 -5.03
CA ASN A 307 27.99 10.42 -5.59
C ASN A 307 27.07 11.65 -5.51
N THR A 308 25.78 11.50 -5.80
CA THR A 308 24.78 12.57 -5.66
C THR A 308 24.70 13.07 -4.21
N VAL A 309 24.70 12.15 -3.23
CA VAL A 309 24.65 12.47 -1.81
C VAL A 309 25.92 13.18 -1.35
N LYS A 310 27.10 12.71 -1.77
CA LYS A 310 28.39 13.38 -1.49
C LYS A 310 28.41 14.81 -2.02
N SER A 311 28.00 15.02 -3.27
CA SER A 311 27.92 16.36 -3.87
C SER A 311 26.93 17.26 -3.13
N TYR A 312 25.77 16.72 -2.74
CA TYR A 312 24.76 17.46 -1.97
C TYR A 312 25.30 17.92 -0.61
N LEU A 313 26.03 17.05 0.11
CA LEU A 313 26.65 17.40 1.39
C LEU A 313 27.80 18.41 1.25
N GLY A 314 28.55 18.36 0.14
CA GLY A 314 29.69 19.25 -0.12
C GLY A 314 29.32 20.71 -0.46
N ILE A 315 28.12 20.96 -0.99
CA ILE A 315 27.68 22.29 -1.44
C ILE A 315 26.98 23.09 -0.32
N GLU A 316 26.78 22.52 0.88
CA GLU A 316 25.85 23.04 1.89
C GLU A 316 24.49 23.44 1.29
N ALA A 317 24.03 22.66 0.31
CA ALA A 317 22.83 22.96 -0.45
C ALA A 317 21.63 23.12 0.50
N LYS A 318 21.01 24.30 0.50
CA LYS A 318 19.75 24.53 1.22
C LYS A 318 18.71 23.50 0.78
N GLN A 319 17.87 23.03 1.70
CA GLN A 319 16.73 22.14 1.40
C GLN A 319 15.98 22.66 0.17
N ILE A 320 15.91 21.83 -0.88
CA ILE A 320 15.61 22.28 -2.24
C ILE A 320 14.10 22.30 -2.51
N SER A 321 13.30 21.48 -1.82
CA SER A 321 11.90 21.27 -2.15
C SER A 321 10.92 21.77 -1.09
N LYS A 322 9.81 22.34 -1.59
CA LYS A 322 8.61 22.62 -0.81
C LYS A 322 7.95 21.30 -0.43
N VAL A 323 7.66 21.11 0.85
CA VAL A 323 6.87 19.98 1.33
C VAL A 323 5.40 20.27 1.09
N PHE A 324 4.70 19.29 0.50
CA PHE A 324 3.26 19.39 0.26
C PHE A 324 2.48 18.56 1.28
N ASN A 325 1.38 19.13 1.75
CA ASN A 325 0.43 18.46 2.64
C ASN A 325 -0.84 18.17 1.84
N VAL A 326 -1.48 17.04 2.09
CA VAL A 326 -2.77 16.72 1.47
C VAL A 326 -3.84 17.68 2.00
N LYS A 327 -4.54 18.34 1.06
CA LYS A 327 -5.65 19.26 1.34
C LYS A 327 -6.95 18.63 0.83
N LEU A 328 -7.74 18.07 1.75
CA LEU A 328 -9.08 17.51 1.46
C LEU A 328 -10.12 18.29 2.26
N LYS A 329 -11.31 18.47 1.69
CA LYS A 329 -12.43 19.14 2.35
C LYS A 329 -13.70 18.29 2.26
N GLY A 330 -14.58 18.45 3.24
CA GLY A 330 -15.92 17.89 3.20
C GLY A 330 -16.85 18.68 2.27
N LEU A 331 -17.94 18.04 1.86
CA LEU A 331 -18.92 18.62 0.94
C LEU A 331 -19.64 19.84 1.53
N ASP A 332 -19.74 19.91 2.86
CA ASP A 332 -20.31 21.05 3.62
C ASP A 332 -19.54 22.35 3.41
N LYS A 333 -18.22 22.28 3.19
CA LYS A 333 -17.35 23.47 3.08
C LYS A 333 -17.53 24.26 1.80
N ILE A 334 -18.09 23.65 0.75
CA ILE A 334 -18.22 24.28 -0.57
C ILE A 334 -19.64 24.70 -0.94
N LYS A 335 -20.66 24.30 -0.16
CA LYS A 335 -22.06 24.61 -0.46
C LYS A 335 -22.30 26.11 -0.57
N GLY A 336 -22.79 26.56 -1.73
CA GLY A 336 -23.05 27.98 -2.03
C GLY A 336 -21.81 28.83 -2.28
N LYS A 337 -20.61 28.24 -2.30
CA LYS A 337 -19.33 28.96 -2.48
C LYS A 337 -18.63 28.60 -3.79
N LYS A 338 -18.66 27.32 -4.17
CA LYS A 338 -17.93 26.79 -5.34
C LYS A 338 -18.81 25.88 -6.19
N ILE A 339 -18.46 25.75 -7.46
CA ILE A 339 -19.03 24.74 -8.37
C ILE A 339 -18.18 23.48 -8.30
N LEU A 340 -18.83 22.35 -8.00
CA LEU A 340 -18.20 21.04 -7.86
C LEU A 340 -18.15 20.28 -9.18
N PHE A 341 -16.96 19.91 -9.62
CA PHE A 341 -16.73 19.10 -10.81
C PHE A 341 -16.47 17.65 -10.44
N ILE A 342 -17.28 16.74 -10.99
CA ILE A 342 -17.22 15.31 -10.72
C ILE A 342 -16.53 14.62 -11.91
N PRO A 343 -15.45 13.85 -11.71
CA PRO A 343 -14.78 13.14 -12.79
C PRO A 343 -15.71 12.10 -13.43
N PRO A 344 -15.58 11.83 -14.74
CA PRO A 344 -16.49 10.94 -15.47
C PRO A 344 -16.12 9.48 -15.24
N MET A 345 -16.23 8.98 -14.01
CA MET A 345 -15.90 7.60 -13.67
C MET A 345 -16.95 6.61 -14.20
N SER A 346 -18.23 6.99 -14.15
CA SER A 346 -19.34 6.20 -14.68
C SER A 346 -20.57 7.07 -14.91
N LYS A 347 -21.61 6.53 -15.56
CA LYS A 347 -22.88 7.24 -15.74
C LYS A 347 -23.57 7.60 -14.41
N HIS A 348 -23.26 6.91 -13.32
CA HIS A 348 -23.76 7.22 -11.98
C HIS A 348 -23.37 8.63 -11.53
N ASN A 349 -22.27 9.20 -12.05
CA ASN A 349 -21.85 10.56 -11.73
C ASN A 349 -22.88 11.62 -12.17
N HIS A 350 -23.67 11.36 -13.22
CA HIS A 350 -24.76 12.26 -13.64
C HIS A 350 -25.93 12.24 -12.65
N ALA A 351 -26.30 11.06 -12.15
CA ALA A 351 -27.31 10.95 -11.09
C ALA A 351 -26.85 11.64 -9.81
N LEU A 352 -25.57 11.45 -9.42
CA LEU A 352 -24.97 12.15 -8.29
C LEU A 352 -25.03 13.67 -8.46
N SER A 353 -24.64 14.18 -9.63
CA SER A 353 -24.69 15.61 -9.93
C SER A 353 -26.11 16.17 -9.90
N ALA A 354 -27.10 15.43 -10.44
CA ALA A 354 -28.51 15.85 -10.39
C ALA A 354 -29.02 15.96 -8.94
N VAL A 355 -28.69 14.99 -8.09
CA VAL A 355 -29.06 15.01 -6.66
C VAL A 355 -28.39 16.18 -5.94
N PHE A 356 -27.09 16.41 -6.15
CA PHE A 356 -26.39 17.56 -5.56
C PHE A 356 -27.03 18.90 -5.96
N ASN A 357 -27.36 19.08 -7.24
CA ASN A 357 -28.02 20.29 -7.71
C ASN A 357 -29.41 20.48 -7.07
N ALA A 358 -30.19 19.40 -6.90
CA ALA A 358 -31.48 19.44 -6.20
C ALA A 358 -31.34 19.89 -4.73
N TYR A 359 -30.19 19.64 -4.10
CA TYR A 359 -29.86 20.05 -2.73
C TYR A 359 -29.04 21.35 -2.67
N LYS A 360 -29.05 22.16 -3.74
CA LYS A 360 -28.36 23.46 -3.87
C LYS A 360 -26.83 23.36 -3.76
N ILE A 361 -26.27 22.21 -4.12
CA ILE A 361 -24.82 22.01 -4.30
C ILE A 361 -24.57 22.03 -5.81
N GLN A 362 -24.13 23.18 -6.30
CA GLN A 362 -23.87 23.37 -7.73
C GLN A 362 -22.81 22.38 -8.18
N SER A 363 -23.16 21.48 -9.09
CA SER A 363 -22.24 20.46 -9.58
C SER A 363 -22.41 20.16 -11.06
N ARG A 364 -21.33 19.70 -11.68
CA ARG A 364 -21.28 19.25 -13.09
C ARG A 364 -20.38 18.03 -13.21
N VAL A 365 -20.70 17.15 -14.15
CA VAL A 365 -19.80 16.06 -14.53
C VAL A 365 -18.81 16.58 -15.56
N LEU A 366 -17.53 16.28 -15.37
CA LEU A 366 -16.48 16.59 -16.32
C LEU A 366 -16.65 15.78 -17.60
N GLU A 367 -16.23 16.35 -18.72
CA GLU A 367 -16.14 15.61 -19.97
C GLU A 367 -14.99 14.60 -19.90
N VAL A 368 -15.14 13.48 -20.62
CA VAL A 368 -14.03 12.56 -20.84
C VAL A 368 -12.97 13.30 -21.66
N SER A 369 -11.70 13.16 -21.27
CA SER A 369 -10.59 13.74 -22.03
C SER A 369 -10.56 13.11 -23.43
N PRO A 370 -10.38 13.91 -24.50
CA PRO A 370 -10.23 13.38 -25.85
C PRO A 370 -8.90 12.65 -26.06
N ASP A 371 -7.92 12.84 -25.16
CA ASP A 371 -6.66 12.11 -25.18
C ASP A 371 -6.83 10.72 -24.55
N GLU A 372 -6.96 9.70 -25.39
CA GLU A 372 -7.06 8.30 -24.98
C GLU A 372 -5.77 7.77 -24.34
N THR A 373 -4.62 8.39 -24.61
CA THR A 373 -3.33 7.96 -24.05
C THR A 373 -3.16 8.43 -22.60
N MET A 374 -3.89 9.46 -22.20
CA MET A 374 -3.80 10.14 -20.89
C MET A 374 -2.39 10.67 -20.61
N GLU A 375 -1.75 11.28 -21.62
CA GLU A 375 -0.35 11.71 -21.57
C GLU A 375 -0.11 12.75 -20.45
N ARG A 376 -1.07 13.67 -20.23
CA ARG A 376 -0.95 14.68 -19.16
C ARG A 376 -0.96 14.04 -17.79
N ALA A 377 -1.85 13.09 -17.53
CA ALA A 377 -1.83 12.34 -16.29
C ALA A 377 -0.55 11.49 -16.17
N ARG A 378 -0.20 10.71 -17.20
CA ARG A 378 0.96 9.82 -17.18
C ARG A 378 2.27 10.55 -16.91
N SER A 379 2.50 11.69 -17.57
CA SER A 379 3.70 12.52 -17.39
C SER A 379 3.89 13.05 -15.96
N CYS A 380 2.84 13.00 -15.14
CA CYS A 380 2.85 13.51 -13.78
C CYS A 380 2.74 12.43 -12.69
N THR A 381 2.63 11.17 -13.09
CA THR A 381 2.51 10.01 -12.19
C THR A 381 3.77 9.15 -12.27
N CYS A 382 4.00 8.30 -11.27
CA CYS A 382 5.12 7.36 -11.26
C CYS A 382 4.63 5.94 -10.95
N GLY A 383 5.25 4.96 -11.61
CA GLY A 383 4.91 3.55 -11.44
C GLY A 383 3.55 3.15 -12.02
N LEU A 384 3.14 1.91 -11.77
CA LEU A 384 1.89 1.33 -12.27
C LEU A 384 0.68 1.72 -11.40
N VAL A 385 0.25 2.97 -11.55
CA VAL A 385 -1.01 3.46 -10.97
C VAL A 385 -2.23 2.82 -11.64
N CYS A 386 -3.37 2.87 -10.96
CA CYS A 386 -4.62 2.32 -11.51
C CYS A 386 -5.10 3.11 -12.72
N THR A 387 -5.58 2.45 -13.77
CA THR A 387 -6.15 3.11 -14.96
C THR A 387 -7.28 4.10 -14.61
N PRO A 388 -8.21 3.79 -13.68
CA PRO A 388 -9.18 4.78 -13.23
C PRO A 388 -8.57 6.07 -12.66
N TYR A 389 -7.43 6.00 -11.95
CA TYR A 389 -6.74 7.19 -11.44
C TYR A 389 -6.25 8.07 -12.58
N LEU A 390 -5.66 7.47 -13.62
CA LEU A 390 -5.23 8.20 -14.81
C LEU A 390 -6.41 8.91 -15.46
N HIS A 391 -7.55 8.24 -15.66
CA HIS A 391 -8.72 8.86 -16.26
C HIS A 391 -9.29 10.02 -15.44
N THR A 392 -9.40 9.88 -14.10
CA THR A 392 -9.93 10.98 -13.27
C THR A 392 -8.98 12.16 -13.25
N THR A 393 -7.69 11.91 -13.05
CA THR A 393 -6.66 12.95 -13.04
C THR A 393 -6.56 13.63 -14.41
N GLU A 394 -6.62 12.87 -15.51
CA GLU A 394 -6.59 13.39 -16.87
C GLU A 394 -7.78 14.33 -17.15
N ALA A 395 -9.00 13.92 -16.77
CA ALA A 395 -10.19 14.76 -16.93
C ALA A 395 -10.08 16.07 -16.14
N MET A 396 -9.56 16.02 -14.90
CA MET A 396 -9.33 17.21 -14.08
C MET A 396 -8.25 18.12 -14.71
N LEU A 397 -7.11 17.56 -15.13
CA LEU A 397 -6.03 18.32 -15.76
C LEU A 397 -6.48 18.97 -17.08
N ASN A 398 -7.22 18.25 -17.91
CA ASN A 398 -7.80 18.79 -19.15
C ASN A 398 -8.75 19.95 -18.85
N PHE A 399 -9.58 19.85 -17.81
CA PHE A 399 -10.47 20.94 -17.41
C PHE A 399 -9.72 22.17 -16.89
N ILE A 400 -8.64 21.97 -16.11
CA ILE A 400 -7.79 23.05 -15.59
C ILE A 400 -7.16 23.87 -16.74
N GLN A 401 -6.89 23.24 -17.90
CA GLN A 401 -6.31 23.91 -19.06
C GLN A 401 -7.32 24.73 -19.88
N LYS A 402 -8.63 24.55 -19.66
CA LYS A 402 -9.65 25.27 -20.44
C LYS A 402 -9.69 26.76 -20.06
N PRO A 403 -9.91 27.67 -21.03
CA PRO A 403 -10.13 29.08 -20.73
C PRO A 403 -11.30 29.27 -19.75
N GLY A 404 -11.09 30.12 -18.74
CA GLY A 404 -12.08 30.38 -17.69
C GLY A 404 -12.00 29.46 -16.47
N PHE A 405 -11.00 28.58 -16.37
CA PHE A 405 -10.71 27.88 -15.11
C PHE A 405 -10.35 28.88 -13.99
N ASP A 406 -10.99 28.72 -12.83
CA ASP A 406 -10.79 29.57 -11.66
C ASP A 406 -10.77 28.69 -10.39
N GLN A 407 -9.60 28.59 -9.75
CA GLN A 407 -9.37 27.76 -8.56
C GLN A 407 -10.14 28.24 -7.32
N GLU A 408 -10.54 29.51 -7.27
CA GLU A 408 -11.36 30.06 -6.18
C GLU A 408 -12.84 29.74 -6.38
N LYS A 409 -13.30 29.62 -7.63
CA LYS A 409 -14.70 29.29 -7.95
C LYS A 409 -14.96 27.80 -8.09
N PHE A 410 -13.96 27.00 -8.41
CA PHE A 410 -14.13 25.58 -8.73
C PHE A 410 -13.51 24.66 -7.69
N ALA A 411 -14.10 23.48 -7.54
CA ALA A 411 -13.62 22.38 -6.73
C ALA A 411 -13.80 21.06 -7.47
N PHE A 412 -12.98 20.06 -7.19
CA PHE A 412 -13.13 18.72 -7.74
C PHE A 412 -13.68 17.74 -6.70
N PHE A 413 -14.53 16.83 -7.12
CA PHE A 413 -14.93 15.67 -6.32
C PHE A 413 -14.01 14.50 -6.63
N GLN A 414 -13.63 13.73 -5.61
CA GLN A 414 -12.97 12.45 -5.80
C GLN A 414 -13.55 11.43 -4.82
N ALA A 415 -13.93 10.26 -5.34
CA ALA A 415 -14.39 9.17 -4.50
C ALA A 415 -13.20 8.63 -3.68
N ALA A 416 -13.42 8.40 -2.39
CA ALA A 416 -12.39 7.89 -1.50
C ALA A 416 -12.99 6.85 -0.56
N THR A 417 -12.22 5.79 -0.30
CA THR A 417 -12.50 4.83 0.76
C THR A 417 -11.61 5.12 1.96
N ASP A 418 -12.12 4.94 3.19
CA ASP A 418 -11.36 5.32 4.39
C ASP A 418 -10.60 4.17 5.04
N CYS A 419 -11.09 2.93 4.93
CA CYS A 419 -10.50 1.75 5.59
C CYS A 419 -9.55 0.93 4.69
N GLY A 420 -9.48 1.24 3.39
CA GLY A 420 -8.67 0.47 2.44
C GLY A 420 -9.23 -0.91 2.11
N PRO A 421 -8.44 -1.85 1.55
CA PRO A 421 -7.08 -1.65 1.03
C PRO A 421 -7.05 -1.13 -0.43
N CYS A 422 -8.21 -0.78 -1.00
CA CYS A 422 -8.34 -0.35 -2.40
C CYS A 422 -7.68 1.01 -2.67
N ARG A 423 -6.80 1.08 -3.68
CA ARG A 423 -6.05 2.29 -4.06
C ARG A 423 -6.90 3.53 -4.29
N LEU A 424 -8.19 3.38 -4.62
CA LEU A 424 -9.16 4.48 -4.76
C LEU A 424 -9.11 5.45 -3.57
N GLY A 425 -8.98 4.95 -2.34
CA GLY A 425 -8.88 5.81 -1.15
C GLY A 425 -7.66 6.74 -1.11
N GLN A 426 -6.67 6.55 -1.99
CA GLN A 426 -5.50 7.44 -2.10
C GLN A 426 -5.61 8.45 -3.24
N TYR A 427 -6.57 8.33 -4.16
CA TYR A 427 -6.60 9.16 -5.38
C TYR A 427 -6.69 10.65 -5.05
N ALA A 428 -7.58 11.01 -4.12
CA ALA A 428 -7.78 12.38 -3.69
C ALA A 428 -6.51 12.97 -3.07
N SER A 429 -5.81 12.20 -2.24
CA SER A 429 -4.53 12.60 -1.64
C SER A 429 -3.46 12.84 -2.71
N LEU A 430 -3.38 11.98 -3.72
CA LEU A 430 -2.41 12.13 -4.81
C LEU A 430 -2.72 13.30 -5.74
N GLU A 431 -3.98 13.46 -6.15
CA GLU A 431 -4.44 14.62 -6.93
C GLU A 431 -4.15 15.92 -6.18
N SER A 432 -4.39 15.96 -4.87
CA SER A 432 -4.11 17.14 -4.02
C SER A 432 -2.63 17.51 -4.04
N LEU A 433 -1.75 16.53 -3.88
CA LEU A 433 -0.30 16.74 -3.91
C LEU A 433 0.19 17.11 -5.32
N LEU A 434 -0.37 16.48 -6.35
CA LEU A 434 -0.06 16.74 -7.75
C LEU A 434 -0.39 18.18 -8.14
N PHE A 435 -1.60 18.65 -7.83
CA PHE A 435 -2.02 20.02 -8.16
C PHE A 435 -1.16 21.05 -7.44
N GLN A 436 -0.86 20.85 -6.15
CA GLN A 436 0.05 21.73 -5.42
C GLN A 436 1.46 21.76 -6.01
N LYS A 437 1.98 20.62 -6.46
CA LYS A 437 3.29 20.55 -7.14
C LYS A 437 3.30 21.33 -8.47
N LYS A 438 2.15 21.41 -9.16
CA LYS A 438 1.95 22.24 -10.35
C LYS A 438 1.62 23.71 -10.04
N GLY A 439 1.58 24.10 -8.76
CA GLY A 439 1.22 25.46 -8.35
C GLY A 439 -0.28 25.78 -8.41
N ILE A 440 -1.13 24.75 -8.47
CA ILE A 440 -2.60 24.87 -8.53
C ILE A 440 -3.16 24.60 -7.13
N ASP A 441 -3.89 25.57 -6.56
CA ASP A 441 -4.51 25.45 -5.23
C ASP A 441 -6.03 25.29 -5.36
N VAL A 442 -6.45 24.13 -5.87
CA VAL A 442 -7.86 23.76 -6.02
C VAL A 442 -8.32 22.84 -4.90
N ASP A 443 -9.56 23.02 -4.46
CA ASP A 443 -10.16 22.18 -3.43
C ASP A 443 -10.55 20.81 -3.99
N ILE A 444 -10.13 19.75 -3.30
CA ILE A 444 -10.60 18.38 -3.54
C ILE A 444 -11.56 17.96 -2.43
N ILE A 445 -12.75 17.57 -2.85
CA ILE A 445 -13.86 17.16 -1.99
C ILE A 445 -13.94 15.64 -2.01
N THR A 446 -13.90 15.03 -0.83
CA THR A 446 -14.13 13.59 -0.68
C THR A 446 -15.50 13.32 -0.08
N GLY A 447 -16.02 12.13 -0.34
CA GLY A 447 -17.16 11.56 0.37
C GLY A 447 -16.84 10.12 0.77
N GLY A 448 -16.42 9.91 2.01
CA GLY A 448 -15.96 8.63 2.53
C GLY A 448 -16.63 8.21 3.85
N GLU A 449 -16.76 9.11 4.82
CA GLU A 449 -17.44 8.80 6.08
C GLU A 449 -18.90 9.23 6.02
N LEU A 450 -19.80 8.22 6.09
CA LEU A 450 -21.25 8.41 6.24
C LEU A 450 -21.62 9.31 7.43
N ASP A 451 -20.79 9.31 8.49
CA ASP A 451 -21.06 10.05 9.73
C ASP A 451 -20.43 11.46 9.79
N SER A 452 -19.37 11.76 9.02
CA SER A 452 -18.63 13.03 9.16
C SER A 452 -18.57 13.88 7.88
N GLU A 453 -18.55 13.28 6.68
CA GLU A 453 -18.31 14.00 5.42
C GLU A 453 -19.62 14.39 4.70
N PHE A 454 -20.72 13.68 4.97
CA PHE A 454 -22.08 14.05 4.54
C PHE A 454 -22.89 14.64 5.69
N ASN A 455 -22.36 15.70 6.31
CA ASN A 455 -23.06 16.52 7.30
C ASN A 455 -24.27 17.30 6.72
N LEU A 456 -24.76 16.86 5.57
CA LEU A 456 -25.86 17.40 4.78
C LEU A 456 -27.18 16.63 5.02
N GLY A 457 -27.12 15.58 5.85
CA GLY A 457 -28.28 14.85 6.36
C GLY A 457 -28.61 13.56 5.61
N MET A 458 -29.24 12.61 6.32
CA MET A 458 -29.61 11.29 5.83
C MET A 458 -30.49 11.32 4.56
N SER A 459 -31.30 12.37 4.39
CA SER A 459 -32.16 12.51 3.22
C SER A 459 -31.38 12.64 1.91
N LEU A 460 -30.26 13.38 1.92
CA LEU A 460 -29.38 13.50 0.76
C LEU A 460 -28.78 12.14 0.42
N LEU A 461 -28.25 11.42 1.42
CA LEU A 461 -27.64 10.10 1.25
C LEU A 461 -28.61 9.10 0.64
N VAL A 462 -29.86 9.05 1.15
CA VAL A 462 -30.92 8.20 0.60
C VAL A 462 -31.22 8.56 -0.86
N LYS A 463 -31.28 9.86 -1.21
CA LYS A 463 -31.50 10.28 -2.60
C LYS A 463 -30.33 9.95 -3.53
N VAL A 464 -29.09 10.09 -3.04
CA VAL A 464 -27.90 9.65 -3.78
C VAL A 464 -27.97 8.14 -4.02
N TRP A 465 -28.33 7.35 -3.01
CA TRP A 465 -28.51 5.90 -3.14
C TRP A 465 -29.59 5.53 -4.17
N TYR A 466 -30.74 6.20 -4.17
CA TYR A 466 -31.76 6.00 -5.20
C TYR A 466 -31.25 6.36 -6.60
N GLY A 467 -30.51 7.46 -6.75
CA GLY A 467 -29.92 7.84 -8.03
C GLY A 467 -28.93 6.79 -8.55
N ILE A 468 -28.07 6.28 -7.66
CA ILE A 468 -27.09 5.24 -8.01
C ILE A 468 -27.82 3.94 -8.39
N THR A 469 -28.76 3.46 -7.58
CA THR A 469 -29.46 2.20 -7.84
C THR A 469 -30.35 2.28 -9.09
N ALA A 470 -30.97 3.43 -9.38
CA ALA A 470 -31.72 3.64 -10.62
C ALA A 470 -30.83 3.50 -11.86
N VAL A 471 -29.64 4.11 -11.85
CA VAL A 471 -28.68 3.98 -12.96
C VAL A 471 -28.18 2.54 -13.09
N ASP A 472 -27.92 1.85 -11.97
CA ASP A 472 -27.51 0.44 -11.98
C ASP A 472 -28.56 -0.46 -12.64
N GLN A 473 -29.85 -0.25 -12.36
CA GLN A 473 -30.93 -0.98 -13.05
C GLN A 473 -30.97 -0.69 -14.54
N LEU A 474 -30.84 0.58 -14.95
CA LEU A 474 -30.79 0.95 -16.37
C LEU A 474 -29.58 0.34 -17.08
N GLU A 475 -28.42 0.32 -16.42
CA GLU A 475 -27.20 -0.29 -16.94
C GLU A 475 -27.31 -1.81 -17.04
N LYS A 476 -27.95 -2.48 -16.07
CA LYS A 476 -28.26 -3.91 -16.13
C LYS A 476 -29.21 -4.23 -17.28
N MET A 477 -30.30 -3.47 -17.43
CA MET A 477 -31.23 -3.63 -18.55
C MET A 477 -30.51 -3.44 -19.88
N ARG A 478 -29.68 -2.40 -20.00
CA ARG A 478 -28.85 -2.14 -21.18
C ARG A 478 -27.91 -3.30 -21.48
N MET A 479 -27.18 -3.80 -20.49
CA MET A 479 -26.25 -4.91 -20.68
C MET A 479 -26.97 -6.22 -21.01
N HIS A 480 -28.17 -6.43 -20.48
CA HIS A 480 -28.99 -7.60 -20.78
C HIS A 480 -29.55 -7.58 -22.21
N THR A 481 -29.91 -6.41 -22.73
CA THR A 481 -30.48 -6.25 -24.08
C THR A 481 -29.47 -5.88 -25.15
N ARG A 482 -28.22 -5.54 -24.78
CA ARG A 482 -27.17 -5.18 -25.74
C ARG A 482 -26.86 -6.39 -26.61
N PRO A 483 -27.02 -6.30 -27.95
CA PRO A 483 -26.62 -7.38 -28.82
C PRO A 483 -25.11 -7.58 -28.67
N TYR A 484 -24.71 -8.81 -28.37
CA TYR A 484 -23.31 -9.21 -28.38
C TYR A 484 -23.00 -9.80 -29.74
N GLU A 485 -21.99 -9.24 -30.37
CA GLU A 485 -21.49 -9.75 -31.63
C GLU A 485 -20.88 -11.14 -31.40
N VAL A 486 -21.45 -12.16 -32.03
CA VAL A 486 -20.90 -13.53 -32.01
C VAL A 486 -19.76 -13.65 -33.03
N ASN A 487 -19.91 -13.00 -34.19
CA ASN A 487 -18.93 -12.99 -35.27
C ASN A 487 -18.46 -11.56 -35.54
N LYS A 488 -17.16 -11.30 -35.39
CA LYS A 488 -16.58 -9.96 -35.57
C LYS A 488 -16.97 -9.33 -36.92
N GLY A 489 -17.58 -8.15 -36.90
CA GLY A 489 -18.08 -7.39 -38.06
C GLY A 489 -19.51 -7.68 -38.53
N THR A 490 -20.35 -8.38 -37.75
CA THR A 490 -21.74 -8.73 -38.08
C THR A 490 -22.82 -7.94 -37.32
N SER A 491 -22.46 -7.13 -36.32
CA SER A 491 -23.41 -6.31 -35.54
C SER A 491 -23.39 -4.83 -35.88
#